data_AF-A0A521QJA1-F1
#
_entry.id   AF-A0A521QJA1-F1
#
_cell.length_a   1.000
_cell.length_b   1.000
_cell.length_c   1.000
_cell.angle_alpha   90.00
_cell.angle_beta   90.00
_cell.angle_gamma   90.00
#
_symmetry.space_group_name_H-M   'P 1'
#
loop_
_entity.id
_entity.type
_entity.pdbx_description
1 polymer ?
#
loop_
_entity_poly.entity_id
_entity_poly.type
_entity_poly.pdbx_seq_one_letter_code
_entity_poly.pdbx_strand_id
1 'polypeptide(L)'
;MLKLYYAAHTCSLATHIALEDVGADYSTVRISFAANQQQSPDYLKVNPKGRVPALVTDRGILTETPAMLAFVAQSFPATQLAPLDDPFAFAEVQAFNSYLCSSLHIAHAHRMRGYRWVDADDAAAIAAMQRKVPQSVTAGFEQIEHDMFKGPWVMGERYTICDPYLFTLAQWLEADGVDLARIPKIVDHRRRMSERPNVKKAIAQELAQ
;
A
#
# COMPACT_ATOMS: atom_id res chain seq x y z
N MET A 1 3.88 14.50 -17.37
CA MET A 1 4.00 14.70 -15.91
C MET A 1 3.03 13.76 -15.22
N LEU A 2 3.50 13.02 -14.22
CA LEU A 2 2.66 12.08 -13.48
C LEU A 2 1.70 12.84 -12.54
N LYS A 3 0.50 12.30 -12.30
CA LYS A 3 -0.43 12.86 -11.30
C LYS A 3 -1.02 11.75 -10.44
N LEU A 4 -0.72 11.78 -9.14
CA LEU A 4 -1.18 10.80 -8.17
C LEU A 4 -2.43 11.32 -7.44
N TYR A 5 -3.54 10.60 -7.60
CA TYR A 5 -4.70 10.74 -6.73
C TYR A 5 -4.53 9.86 -5.50
N TYR A 6 -4.61 10.47 -4.31
CA TYR A 6 -4.31 9.81 -3.04
C TYR A 6 -5.32 10.21 -1.96
N ALA A 7 -5.36 9.47 -0.86
CA ALA A 7 -6.01 9.92 0.36
C ALA A 7 -5.09 9.60 1.54
N ALA A 8 -4.96 10.54 2.48
CA ALA A 8 -4.09 10.37 3.64
C ALA A 8 -4.46 9.10 4.43
N HIS A 9 -3.43 8.42 4.96
CA HIS A 9 -3.56 7.18 5.72
C HIS A 9 -4.12 5.98 4.94
N THR A 10 -4.03 5.98 3.60
CA THR A 10 -4.45 4.86 2.75
C THR A 10 -3.27 4.19 2.04
N CYS A 11 -3.54 3.10 1.30
CA CYS A 11 -2.53 2.39 0.52
C CYS A 11 -1.88 3.24 -0.59
N SER A 12 -2.37 4.46 -0.86
CA SER A 12 -1.75 5.38 -1.81
C SER A 12 -0.34 5.82 -1.42
N LEU A 13 -0.04 5.82 -0.11
CA LEU A 13 1.27 6.19 0.41
C LEU A 13 2.39 5.33 -0.19
N ALA A 14 2.13 4.04 -0.47
CA ALA A 14 3.11 3.15 -1.08
C ALA A 14 3.58 3.66 -2.45
N THR A 15 2.65 4.05 -3.31
CA THR A 15 2.96 4.62 -4.64
C THR A 15 3.59 6.00 -4.51
N HIS A 16 3.16 6.81 -3.54
CA HIS A 16 3.72 8.13 -3.29
C HIS A 16 5.20 8.05 -2.87
N ILE A 17 5.53 7.16 -1.93
CA ILE A 17 6.91 6.87 -1.53
C ILE A 17 7.73 6.41 -2.74
N ALA A 18 7.21 5.52 -3.58
CA ALA A 18 7.93 5.07 -4.76
C ALA A 18 8.20 6.20 -5.77
N LEU A 19 7.28 7.15 -5.96
CA LEU A 19 7.50 8.33 -6.80
C LEU A 19 8.60 9.25 -6.22
N GLU A 20 8.63 9.42 -4.90
CA GLU A 20 9.70 10.14 -4.22
C GLU A 20 11.05 9.41 -4.31
N ASP A 21 11.07 8.08 -4.17
CA ASP A 21 12.28 7.27 -4.28
C ASP A 21 12.95 7.36 -5.65
N VAL A 22 12.16 7.50 -6.71
CA VAL A 22 12.71 7.64 -8.07
C VAL A 22 12.95 9.09 -8.49
N GLY A 23 12.62 10.06 -7.63
CA GLY A 23 12.73 11.49 -7.95
C GLY A 23 11.88 11.89 -9.16
N ALA A 24 10.70 11.29 -9.33
CA ALA A 24 9.84 11.56 -10.47
C ALA A 24 9.35 13.03 -10.49
N ASP A 25 9.07 13.53 -11.69
CA ASP A 25 8.28 14.76 -11.86
C ASP A 25 6.78 14.41 -11.79
N TYR A 26 6.14 14.77 -10.68
CA TYR A 26 4.75 14.45 -10.42
C TYR A 26 4.01 15.54 -9.62
N SER A 27 2.69 15.46 -9.68
CA SER A 27 1.78 16.26 -8.85
C SER A 27 0.84 15.35 -8.07
N THR A 28 0.25 15.85 -6.98
CA THR A 28 -0.72 15.10 -6.16
C THR A 28 -2.08 15.76 -6.16
N VAL A 29 -3.13 14.95 -6.03
CA VAL A 29 -4.51 15.40 -5.82
C VAL A 29 -5.09 14.59 -4.66
N ARG A 30 -5.42 15.27 -3.55
CA ARG A 30 -6.04 14.64 -2.39
C ARG A 30 -7.52 14.39 -2.65
N ILE A 31 -7.98 13.18 -2.33
CA ILE A 31 -9.38 12.76 -2.32
C ILE A 31 -9.86 12.67 -0.88
N SER A 32 -10.86 13.46 -0.52
CA SER A 32 -11.46 13.44 0.82
C SER A 32 -12.47 12.31 0.97
N PHE A 33 -12.09 11.28 1.74
CA PHE A 33 -13.02 10.22 2.13
C PHE A 33 -14.12 10.70 3.08
N ALA A 34 -13.83 11.71 3.91
CA ALA A 34 -14.84 12.31 4.80
C ALA A 34 -15.97 13.00 4.02
N ALA A 35 -15.62 13.65 2.90
CA ALA A 35 -16.59 14.25 1.99
C ALA A 35 -17.08 13.28 0.90
N ASN A 36 -16.78 11.99 1.01
CA ASN A 36 -17.12 10.94 0.05
C ASN A 36 -16.70 11.26 -1.41
N GLN A 37 -15.62 12.04 -1.59
CA GLN A 37 -15.19 12.50 -2.92
C GLN A 37 -14.76 11.37 -3.85
N GLN A 38 -14.35 10.22 -3.29
CA GLN A 38 -14.03 9.02 -4.06
C GLN A 38 -15.25 8.43 -4.79
N GLN A 39 -16.46 8.87 -4.45
CA GLN A 39 -17.71 8.51 -5.14
C GLN A 39 -18.29 9.67 -5.96
N SER A 40 -17.59 10.80 -6.04
CA SER A 40 -18.03 11.95 -6.85
C SER A 40 -18.00 11.60 -8.34
N PRO A 41 -18.94 12.14 -9.15
CA PRO A 41 -18.92 11.94 -10.60
C PRO A 41 -17.58 12.32 -11.24
N ASP A 42 -16.89 13.33 -10.71
CA ASP A 42 -15.61 13.78 -11.24
C ASP A 42 -14.48 12.79 -10.96
N TYR A 43 -14.41 12.22 -9.74
CA TYR A 43 -13.40 11.19 -9.46
C TYR A 43 -13.71 9.86 -10.15
N LEU A 44 -14.98 9.51 -10.33
CA LEU A 44 -15.36 8.27 -11.02
C LEU A 44 -15.00 8.29 -12.51
N LYS A 45 -14.84 9.48 -13.13
CA LYS A 45 -14.23 9.61 -14.48
C LYS A 45 -12.75 9.22 -14.48
N VAL A 46 -12.05 9.35 -13.35
CA VAL A 46 -10.64 8.99 -13.19
C VAL A 46 -10.52 7.51 -12.81
N ASN A 47 -11.21 7.08 -11.76
CA ASN A 47 -11.25 5.68 -11.34
C ASN A 47 -12.69 5.25 -11.04
N PRO A 48 -13.34 4.53 -11.98
CA PRO A 48 -14.71 4.02 -11.81
C PRO A 48 -14.90 3.10 -10.61
N LYS A 49 -13.82 2.52 -10.06
CA LYS A 49 -13.87 1.69 -8.84
C LYS A 49 -14.04 2.53 -7.56
N GLY A 50 -13.89 3.85 -7.65
CA GLY A 50 -14.02 4.78 -6.53
C GLY A 50 -13.01 4.52 -5.41
N ARG A 51 -11.75 4.22 -5.78
CA ARG A 51 -10.64 3.92 -4.86
C ARG A 51 -9.40 4.75 -5.19
N VAL A 52 -8.60 5.08 -4.18
CA VAL A 52 -7.21 5.50 -4.34
C VAL A 52 -6.28 4.31 -4.08
N PRO A 53 -5.03 4.34 -4.57
CA PRO A 53 -4.46 5.31 -5.52
C PRO A 53 -4.98 5.19 -6.96
N ALA A 54 -4.86 6.27 -7.72
CA ALA A 54 -4.90 6.28 -9.19
C ALA A 54 -3.78 7.18 -9.72
N LEU A 55 -3.03 6.71 -10.73
CA LEU A 55 -1.90 7.43 -11.31
C LEU A 55 -2.21 7.78 -12.76
N VAL A 56 -2.33 9.07 -13.06
CA VAL A 56 -2.43 9.56 -14.44
C VAL A 56 -1.03 9.64 -15.03
N THR A 57 -0.88 9.08 -16.22
CA THR A 57 0.31 9.11 -17.06
C THR A 57 -0.02 9.79 -18.39
N ASP A 58 0.97 9.94 -19.25
CA ASP A 58 0.81 10.37 -20.64
C ASP A 58 0.00 9.36 -21.48
N ARG A 59 0.02 8.08 -21.10
CA ARG A 59 -0.64 6.98 -21.83
C ARG A 59 -2.02 6.61 -21.29
N GLY A 60 -2.46 7.20 -20.18
CA GLY A 60 -3.74 6.92 -19.57
C GLY A 60 -3.67 6.85 -18.04
N ILE A 61 -4.60 6.12 -17.44
CA ILE A 61 -4.73 6.03 -15.98
C ILE A 61 -4.40 4.60 -15.53
N LEU A 62 -3.47 4.48 -14.59
CA LEU A 62 -3.17 3.24 -13.91
C LEU A 62 -3.87 3.20 -12.55
N THR A 63 -4.35 2.03 -12.18
CA THR A 63 -4.94 1.71 -10.88
C THR A 63 -4.38 0.37 -10.41
N GLU A 64 -4.65 -0.01 -9.16
CA GLU A 64 -4.00 -1.11 -8.44
C GLU A 64 -2.57 -0.80 -8.00
N THR A 65 -2.35 -0.74 -6.68
CA THR A 65 -1.06 -0.39 -6.06
C THR A 65 0.10 -1.25 -6.60
N PRO A 66 0.02 -2.59 -6.69
CA PRO A 66 1.11 -3.39 -7.25
C PRO A 66 1.45 -3.06 -8.71
N ALA A 67 0.44 -2.77 -9.54
CA ALA A 67 0.65 -2.42 -10.94
C ALA A 67 1.36 -1.08 -11.09
N MET A 68 0.95 -0.08 -10.31
CA MET A 68 1.63 1.23 -10.29
C MET A 68 3.05 1.15 -9.73
N LEU A 69 3.28 0.34 -8.70
CA LEU A 69 4.63 0.11 -8.17
C LEU A 69 5.56 -0.54 -9.21
N ALA A 70 5.08 -1.58 -9.90
CA ALA A 70 5.82 -2.21 -10.99
C ALA A 70 6.09 -1.22 -12.14
N PHE A 71 5.09 -0.42 -12.51
CA PHE A 71 5.24 0.62 -13.53
C PHE A 71 6.31 1.66 -13.14
N VAL A 72 6.34 2.12 -11.89
CA VAL A 72 7.36 3.05 -11.40
C VAL A 72 8.75 2.40 -11.47
N ALA A 73 8.92 1.17 -10.99
CA ALA A 73 10.21 0.48 -11.08
C ALA A 73 10.70 0.35 -12.53
N GLN A 74 9.81 -0.05 -13.45
CA GLN A 74 10.13 -0.22 -14.87
C GLN A 74 10.38 1.09 -15.61
N SER A 75 9.70 2.18 -15.22
CA SER A 75 9.87 3.50 -15.85
C SER A 75 11.15 4.21 -15.41
N PHE A 76 11.69 3.83 -14.24
CA PHE A 76 12.88 4.43 -13.64
C PHE A 76 13.94 3.36 -13.30
N PRO A 77 14.42 2.57 -14.28
CA PRO A 77 15.25 1.39 -14.02
C PRO A 77 16.61 1.71 -13.37
N ALA A 78 17.12 2.94 -13.57
CA ALA A 78 18.37 3.41 -12.96
C ALA A 78 18.33 3.44 -11.42
N THR A 79 17.13 3.44 -10.83
CA THR A 79 16.91 3.46 -9.38
C THR A 79 16.90 2.06 -8.75
N GLN A 80 16.88 1.01 -9.59
CA GLN A 80 16.97 -0.39 -9.18
C GLN A 80 15.94 -0.82 -8.12
N LEU A 81 14.72 -0.26 -8.15
CA LEU A 81 13.64 -0.62 -7.21
C LEU A 81 13.02 -2.01 -7.46
N ALA A 82 13.49 -2.74 -8.47
CA ALA A 82 13.16 -4.13 -8.72
C ALA A 82 14.26 -4.79 -9.59
N PRO A 83 14.47 -6.12 -9.49
CA PRO A 83 15.44 -6.85 -10.33
C PRO A 83 14.85 -7.09 -11.72
N LEU A 84 14.85 -6.08 -12.58
CA LEU A 84 14.18 -6.10 -13.89
C LEU A 84 14.87 -7.01 -14.93
N ASP A 85 16.11 -7.41 -14.68
CA ASP A 85 16.94 -8.28 -15.52
C ASP A 85 16.80 -9.78 -15.16
N ASP A 86 16.15 -10.10 -14.04
CA ASP A 86 15.88 -11.47 -13.59
C ASP A 86 14.35 -11.67 -13.47
N PRO A 87 13.72 -12.35 -14.44
CA PRO A 87 12.28 -12.60 -14.42
C PRO A 87 11.79 -13.35 -13.18
N PHE A 88 12.59 -14.25 -12.62
CA PHE A 88 12.20 -15.01 -11.43
C PHE A 88 12.26 -14.15 -10.18
N ALA A 89 13.35 -13.40 -10.00
CA ALA A 89 13.46 -12.46 -8.87
C ALA A 89 12.40 -11.33 -8.96
N PHE A 90 12.06 -10.88 -10.17
CA PHE A 90 10.96 -9.93 -10.36
C PHE A 90 9.61 -10.58 -10.01
N ALA A 91 9.40 -11.85 -10.35
CA ALA A 91 8.21 -12.59 -9.95
C ALA A 91 8.10 -12.74 -8.42
N GLU A 92 9.19 -12.90 -7.68
CA GLU A 92 9.18 -12.87 -6.21
C GLU A 92 8.67 -11.53 -5.66
N VAL A 93 9.16 -10.41 -6.21
CA VAL A 93 8.69 -9.05 -5.89
C VAL A 93 7.18 -8.91 -6.15
N GLN A 94 6.72 -9.39 -7.30
CA GLN A 94 5.31 -9.36 -7.66
C GLN A 94 4.47 -10.26 -6.76
N ALA A 95 4.96 -11.45 -6.38
CA ALA A 95 4.27 -12.37 -5.49
C ALA A 95 4.06 -11.77 -4.11
N PHE A 96 5.09 -11.11 -3.55
CA PHE A 96 4.99 -10.42 -2.26
C PHE A 96 3.95 -9.29 -2.31
N ASN A 97 4.02 -8.40 -3.31
CA ASN A 97 3.06 -7.31 -3.46
C ASN A 97 1.63 -7.81 -3.72
N SER A 98 1.49 -8.94 -4.42
CA SER A 98 0.20 -9.60 -4.66
C SER A 98 -0.36 -10.17 -3.36
N TYR A 99 0.46 -10.77 -2.49
CA TYR A 99 0.02 -11.22 -1.17
C TYR A 99 -0.49 -10.06 -0.32
N LEU A 100 0.24 -8.93 -0.30
CA LEU A 100 -0.21 -7.73 0.40
C LEU A 100 -1.57 -7.26 -0.12
N CYS A 101 -1.78 -7.13 -1.43
CA CYS A 101 -3.02 -6.55 -1.96
C CYS A 101 -4.22 -7.51 -1.92
N SER A 102 -4.00 -8.82 -2.11
CA SER A 102 -5.06 -9.82 -2.26
C SER A 102 -5.43 -10.53 -0.97
N SER A 103 -4.54 -10.51 0.03
CA SER A 103 -4.74 -11.23 1.29
C SER A 103 -4.70 -10.27 2.48
N LEU A 104 -3.54 -9.67 2.77
CA LEU A 104 -3.35 -8.89 4.00
C LEU A 104 -4.17 -7.59 4.00
N HIS A 105 -4.14 -6.82 2.92
CA HIS A 105 -4.92 -5.59 2.80
C HIS A 105 -6.44 -5.88 2.74
N ILE A 106 -6.84 -7.03 2.21
CA ILE A 106 -8.24 -7.48 2.26
C ILE A 106 -8.64 -7.79 3.70
N ALA A 107 -7.81 -8.48 4.48
CA ALA A 107 -8.06 -8.71 5.91
C ALA A 107 -8.25 -7.39 6.67
N HIS A 108 -7.38 -6.40 6.45
CA HIS A 108 -7.53 -5.04 6.98
C HIS A 108 -8.86 -4.38 6.54
N ALA A 109 -9.21 -4.50 5.25
CA ALA A 109 -10.38 -3.83 4.68
C ALA A 109 -11.70 -4.26 5.35
N HIS A 110 -11.78 -5.47 5.92
CA HIS A 110 -12.95 -5.93 6.67
C HIS A 110 -13.25 -5.06 7.92
N ARG A 111 -12.27 -4.34 8.46
CA ARG A 111 -12.44 -3.43 9.61
C ARG A 111 -13.40 -2.28 9.31
N MET A 112 -13.20 -1.63 8.17
CA MET A 112 -13.91 -0.38 7.82
C MET A 112 -14.85 -0.53 6.61
N ARG A 113 -14.72 -1.62 5.85
CA ARG A 113 -15.34 -1.80 4.54
C ARG A 113 -16.09 -3.14 4.41
N GLY A 114 -16.51 -3.73 5.52
CA GLY A 114 -17.28 -4.97 5.57
C GLY A 114 -18.49 -5.00 4.63
N TYR A 115 -19.18 -3.87 4.48
CA TYR A 115 -20.31 -3.66 3.56
C TYR A 115 -20.02 -3.96 2.07
N ARG A 116 -18.77 -4.26 1.70
CA ARG A 116 -18.41 -4.73 0.35
C ARG A 116 -18.67 -6.21 0.14
N TRP A 117 -18.83 -6.98 1.22
CA TRP A 117 -19.00 -8.44 1.19
C TRP A 117 -20.31 -8.91 1.82
N VAL A 118 -21.00 -8.04 2.54
CA VAL A 118 -22.31 -8.29 3.17
C VAL A 118 -23.18 -7.05 2.97
N ASP A 119 -24.49 -7.21 3.14
CA ASP A 119 -25.43 -6.09 3.01
C ASP A 119 -25.09 -4.97 4.01
N ALA A 120 -25.23 -3.72 3.57
CA ALA A 120 -24.79 -2.57 4.34
C ALA A 120 -25.57 -2.36 5.65
N ASP A 121 -26.77 -2.90 5.74
CA ASP A 121 -27.66 -2.89 6.91
C ASP A 121 -27.52 -4.15 7.80
N ASP A 122 -26.76 -5.17 7.40
CA ASP A 122 -26.43 -6.32 8.25
C ASP A 122 -25.31 -5.98 9.25
N ALA A 123 -25.69 -5.26 10.31
CA ALA A 123 -24.79 -4.85 11.37
C ALA A 123 -24.12 -6.04 12.09
N ALA A 124 -24.79 -7.20 12.17
CA ALA A 124 -24.26 -8.37 12.85
C ALA A 124 -23.12 -9.01 12.07
N ALA A 125 -23.29 -9.16 10.74
CA ALA A 125 -22.24 -9.68 9.86
C ALA A 125 -21.04 -8.72 9.78
N ILE A 126 -21.27 -7.41 9.68
CA ILE A 126 -20.20 -6.40 9.71
C ILE A 126 -19.41 -6.50 11.03
N ALA A 127 -20.09 -6.57 12.17
CA ALA A 127 -19.43 -6.70 13.47
C ALA A 127 -18.64 -8.02 13.60
N ALA A 128 -19.13 -9.12 13.02
CA ALA A 128 -18.42 -10.40 13.00
C ALA A 128 -17.11 -10.31 12.21
N MET A 129 -17.13 -9.67 11.04
CA MET A 129 -15.93 -9.45 10.24
C MET A 129 -14.92 -8.55 10.98
N GLN A 130 -15.38 -7.47 11.62
CA GLN A 130 -14.54 -6.57 12.41
C GLN A 130 -13.83 -7.29 13.56
N ARG A 131 -14.55 -8.15 14.32
CA ARG A 131 -13.95 -8.94 15.41
C ARG A 131 -12.87 -9.91 14.92
N LYS A 132 -12.90 -10.31 13.65
CA LYS A 132 -11.90 -11.22 13.07
C LYS A 132 -10.61 -10.50 12.68
N VAL A 133 -10.64 -9.19 12.44
CA VAL A 133 -9.50 -8.39 11.95
C VAL A 133 -8.23 -8.58 12.77
N PRO A 134 -8.23 -8.46 14.12
CA PRO A 134 -7.00 -8.66 14.89
C PRO A 134 -6.35 -10.03 14.63
N GLN A 135 -7.15 -11.07 14.47
CA GLN A 135 -6.67 -12.42 14.25
C GLN A 135 -6.18 -12.63 12.81
N SER A 136 -6.95 -12.18 11.81
CA SER A 136 -6.60 -12.39 10.39
C SER A 136 -5.44 -11.51 9.93
N VAL A 137 -5.38 -10.26 10.39
CA VAL A 137 -4.26 -9.35 10.09
C VAL A 137 -2.99 -9.81 10.79
N THR A 138 -3.06 -10.23 12.07
CA THR A 138 -1.91 -10.81 12.78
C THR A 138 -1.36 -12.03 12.03
N ALA A 139 -2.22 -12.97 11.64
CA ALA A 139 -1.79 -14.16 10.89
C ALA A 139 -1.09 -13.80 9.58
N GLY A 140 -1.57 -12.76 8.87
CA GLY A 140 -0.93 -12.32 7.64
C GLY A 140 0.43 -11.65 7.85
N PHE A 141 0.61 -10.89 8.92
CA PHE A 141 1.93 -10.33 9.26
C PHE A 141 2.90 -11.39 9.80
N GLU A 142 2.43 -12.40 10.54
CA GLU A 142 3.27 -13.53 10.97
C GLU A 142 3.76 -14.37 9.80
N GLN A 143 2.91 -14.59 8.79
CA GLN A 143 3.33 -15.22 7.53
C GLN A 143 4.50 -14.45 6.90
N ILE A 144 4.43 -13.11 6.91
CA ILE A 144 5.51 -12.27 6.37
C ILE A 144 6.76 -12.37 7.26
N GLU A 145 6.60 -12.21 8.58
CA GLU A 145 7.68 -12.26 9.57
C GLU A 145 8.51 -13.56 9.49
N HIS A 146 7.83 -14.70 9.31
CA HIS A 146 8.47 -16.01 9.35
C HIS A 146 8.97 -16.48 7.99
N ASP A 147 8.17 -16.32 6.92
CA ASP A 147 8.40 -17.04 5.67
C ASP A 147 8.78 -16.13 4.48
N MET A 148 8.38 -14.85 4.50
CA MET A 148 8.49 -13.99 3.32
C MET A 148 9.53 -12.87 3.46
N PHE A 149 9.78 -12.39 4.67
CA PHE A 149 10.70 -11.28 4.93
C PHE A 149 12.15 -11.80 5.05
N LYS A 150 12.98 -11.48 4.05
CA LYS A 150 14.38 -11.94 4.00
C LYS A 150 15.30 -11.12 4.92
N GLY A 151 15.12 -9.79 4.96
CA GLY A 151 15.86 -8.86 5.82
C GLY A 151 17.23 -8.41 5.26
N PRO A 152 17.66 -7.15 5.52
CA PRO A 152 16.97 -6.10 6.28
C PRO A 152 15.82 -5.41 5.52
N TRP A 153 15.72 -5.59 4.21
CA TRP A 153 14.56 -5.22 3.39
C TRP A 153 13.75 -6.46 3.04
N VAL A 154 12.56 -6.27 2.47
CA VAL A 154 11.65 -7.40 2.17
C VAL A 154 12.36 -8.48 1.35
N MET A 155 13.12 -8.07 0.32
CA MET A 155 13.82 -8.97 -0.61
C MET A 155 15.28 -9.24 -0.23
N GLY A 156 15.69 -8.91 0.99
CA GLY A 156 17.03 -9.15 1.51
C GLY A 156 17.83 -7.87 1.63
N GLU A 157 19.07 -7.87 1.13
CA GLU A 157 19.96 -6.70 1.14
C GLU A 157 19.47 -5.54 0.27
N ARG A 158 18.63 -5.80 -0.74
CA ARG A 158 18.16 -4.79 -1.68
C ARG A 158 16.78 -4.26 -1.30
N TYR A 159 16.70 -2.94 -1.17
CA TYR A 159 15.43 -2.21 -1.12
C TYR A 159 14.69 -2.32 -2.45
N THR A 160 13.39 -2.56 -2.41
CA THR A 160 12.53 -2.71 -3.59
C THR A 160 11.17 -2.05 -3.39
N ILE A 161 10.35 -2.07 -4.44
CA ILE A 161 8.95 -1.64 -4.36
C ILE A 161 8.08 -2.41 -3.37
N CYS A 162 8.55 -3.54 -2.81
CA CYS A 162 7.85 -4.23 -1.72
C CYS A 162 7.88 -3.46 -0.40
N ASP A 163 8.96 -2.71 -0.16
CA ASP A 163 9.20 -2.03 1.10
C ASP A 163 8.23 -0.86 1.34
N PRO A 164 7.96 0.05 0.36
CA PRO A 164 6.91 1.06 0.50
C PRO A 164 5.53 0.46 0.83
N TYR A 165 5.19 -0.68 0.24
CA TYR A 165 3.87 -1.26 0.40
C TYR A 165 3.72 -1.94 1.75
N LEU A 166 4.71 -2.74 2.18
CA LEU A 166 4.74 -3.32 3.52
C LEU A 166 4.71 -2.22 4.58
N PHE A 167 5.54 -1.19 4.44
CA PHE A 167 5.58 -0.06 5.36
C PHE A 167 4.21 0.59 5.50
N THR A 168 3.53 0.86 4.38
CA THR A 168 2.21 1.51 4.38
C THR A 168 1.19 0.70 5.17
N LEU A 169 1.15 -0.63 5.00
CA LEU A 169 0.26 -1.51 5.77
C LEU A 169 0.68 -1.59 7.24
N ALA A 170 1.99 -1.58 7.52
CA ALA A 170 2.52 -1.61 8.88
C ALA A 170 2.17 -0.35 9.71
N GLN A 171 1.72 0.74 9.06
CA GLN A 171 1.18 1.91 9.76
C GLN A 171 -0.19 1.66 10.40
N TRP A 172 -0.86 0.54 10.11
CA TRP A 172 -2.20 0.22 10.60
C TRP A 172 -2.23 -0.83 11.72
N LEU A 173 -1.08 -1.41 12.07
CA LEU A 173 -0.95 -2.54 13.00
C LEU A 173 -1.70 -2.33 14.31
N GLU A 174 -1.49 -1.19 14.96
CA GLU A 174 -2.10 -0.87 16.25
C GLU A 174 -3.62 -0.71 16.11
N ALA A 175 -4.09 -0.08 15.03
CA ALA A 175 -5.52 0.12 14.76
C ALA A 175 -6.24 -1.19 14.42
N ASP A 176 -5.52 -2.15 13.85
CA ASP A 176 -6.00 -3.50 13.53
C ASP A 176 -5.90 -4.46 14.72
N GLY A 177 -5.28 -4.06 15.83
CA GLY A 177 -5.16 -4.87 17.04
C GLY A 177 -4.08 -5.96 16.96
N VAL A 178 -3.04 -5.74 16.17
CA VAL A 178 -1.91 -6.66 16.04
C VAL A 178 -0.97 -6.53 17.24
N ASP A 179 -0.57 -7.65 17.82
CA ASP A 179 0.48 -7.69 18.84
C ASP A 179 1.86 -7.58 18.19
N LEU A 180 2.51 -6.44 18.38
CA LEU A 180 3.82 -6.12 17.80
C LEU A 180 4.94 -7.05 18.28
N ALA A 181 4.81 -7.68 19.45
CA ALA A 181 5.81 -8.61 19.96
C ALA A 181 5.93 -9.88 19.08
N ARG A 182 4.90 -10.18 18.29
CA ARG A 182 4.86 -11.35 17.39
C ARG A 182 5.57 -11.10 16.05
N ILE A 183 5.89 -9.84 15.73
CA ILE A 183 6.40 -9.44 14.41
C ILE A 183 7.61 -8.48 14.49
N PRO A 184 8.68 -8.83 15.23
CA PRO A 184 9.79 -7.92 15.49
C PRO A 184 10.55 -7.48 14.23
N LYS A 185 10.70 -8.32 13.19
CA LYS A 185 11.36 -7.88 11.93
C LYS A 185 10.52 -6.83 11.22
N ILE A 186 9.20 -6.98 11.20
CA ILE A 186 8.30 -5.97 10.61
C ILE A 186 8.35 -4.66 11.39
N VAL A 187 8.44 -4.72 12.73
CA VAL A 187 8.60 -3.51 13.55
C VAL A 187 9.93 -2.80 13.26
N ASP A 188 11.04 -3.53 13.13
CA ASP A 188 12.32 -2.93 12.72
C ASP A 188 12.27 -2.36 11.31
N HIS A 189 11.66 -3.08 10.35
CA HIS A 189 11.45 -2.59 8.98
C HIS A 189 10.66 -1.29 8.97
N ARG A 190 9.55 -1.23 9.73
CA ARG A 190 8.71 -0.03 9.86
C ARG A 190 9.51 1.15 10.40
N ARG A 191 10.32 0.93 11.44
CA ARG A 191 11.23 1.96 12.01
C ARG A 191 12.22 2.45 10.95
N ARG A 192 12.95 1.53 10.30
CA ARG A 192 13.94 1.84 9.26
C ARG A 192 13.34 2.62 8.10
N MET A 193 12.14 2.25 7.65
CA MET A 193 11.41 2.97 6.62
C MET A 193 11.03 4.38 7.07
N SER A 194 10.55 4.55 8.32
CA SER A 194 10.18 5.86 8.86
C SER A 194 11.36 6.85 8.95
N GLU A 195 12.59 6.35 9.00
CA GLU A 195 13.81 7.16 9.07
C GLU A 195 14.23 7.72 7.71
N ARG A 196 13.80 7.11 6.60
CA ARG A 196 14.17 7.49 5.23
C ARG A 196 13.66 8.90 4.87
N PRO A 197 14.49 9.77 4.28
CA PRO A 197 14.09 11.12 3.89
C PRO A 197 12.89 11.15 2.93
N ASN A 198 12.86 10.26 1.93
CA ASN A 198 11.78 10.19 0.93
C ASN A 198 10.45 9.79 1.56
N VAL A 199 10.48 8.89 2.55
CA VAL A 199 9.28 8.47 3.29
C VAL A 199 8.74 9.63 4.13
N LYS A 200 9.61 10.33 4.87
CA LYS A 200 9.23 11.53 5.63
C LYS A 200 8.63 12.61 4.74
N LYS A 201 9.22 12.83 3.56
CA LYS A 201 8.74 13.81 2.58
C LYS A 201 7.34 13.44 2.04
N ALA A 202 7.14 12.19 1.61
CA ALA A 202 5.84 11.72 1.14
C ALA A 202 4.76 11.87 2.22
N ILE A 203 5.04 11.45 3.45
CA ILE A 203 4.11 11.59 4.58
C ILE A 203 3.79 13.07 4.85
N ALA A 204 4.80 13.95 4.89
CA ALA A 204 4.59 15.37 5.10
C ALA A 204 3.70 15.99 3.99
N GLN A 205 3.92 15.62 2.73
CA GLN A 205 3.10 16.07 1.60
C GLN A 205 1.65 15.59 1.69
N GLU A 206 1.41 14.33 2.11
CA GLU A 206 0.03 13.81 2.26
C GLU A 206 -0.77 14.50 3.37
N LEU A 207 -0.07 14.93 4.43
CA LEU A 207 -0.67 15.56 5.61
C LEU A 207 -0.81 17.09 5.51
N ALA A 208 -0.03 17.74 4.64
CA ALA A 208 -0.01 19.21 4.50
C ALA A 208 -1.18 19.80 3.67
N GLN A 209 -1.94 18.96 2.96
CA GLN A 209 -3.08 19.38 2.11
C GLN A 209 -4.42 19.26 2.83
#